data_AF-A0A3P3Y767-F1
#
_entry.id   AF-A0A3P3Y767-F1
#
_cell.length_a   1.000
_cell.length_b   1.000
_cell.length_c   1.000
_cell.angle_alpha   90.00
_cell.angle_beta   90.00
_cell.angle_gamma   90.00
#
_symmetry.space_group_name_H-M   'P 1'
#
loop_
_entity.id
_entity.type
_entity.pdbx_description
1 polymer ?
#
loop_
_entity_poly.entity_id
_entity_poly.type
_entity_poly.pdbx_seq_one_letter_code
_entity_poly.pdbx_strand_id
1 'polypeptide(L)'
;MGGCTRDAEGGDSGGLIKQAQVFDDYTPMSYRNRFANISTADGPAVDGPYSTPSVRISAPSSNVAFMTSSTRAAQGLRRAGAIVMDGVRVALDVREELANAIRRAGVTPGLATIIVGRDAPSLRYVRNKATAAIAIGCDSFTRMLPESTTERQLLDVIAEFNADPQVHGIIVQLPLPDHIDPGAVLQSIDIGKDVDGFHPLNMGRLAQLKTWTWDSRSALQIVEDEYPAHAPLNAPCAPQACLTLLDKYDVPIEGRIACVVGRSNIVGLPTTLMLMKRGATVVNVSKMTERAAAADLCRSADIVVAAVGVPEMIDASWVKPGAAVLDVGMNYVGAGRRCVGDVAFDDVSRVAGYLSPVPGGIGPVCVAELLRNTLRNALATKSREGDRRPRLRPAAG
;
A
#
# COMPACT_ATOMS: atom_id res chain seq x y z
N MET A 1 53.19 -31.52 -3.08
CA MET A 1 53.02 -32.81 -3.78
C MET A 1 51.66 -33.33 -3.36
N GLY A 2 50.60 -33.09 -4.15
CA GLY A 2 50.14 -33.97 -5.24
C GLY A 2 49.08 -34.92 -4.64
N GLY A 3 47.84 -35.04 -5.09
CA GLY A 3 47.19 -34.74 -6.36
C GLY A 3 46.35 -35.97 -6.76
N CYS A 4 45.17 -35.73 -7.37
CA CYS A 4 44.29 -36.70 -8.08
C CYS A 4 43.47 -37.71 -7.24
N THR A 5 42.22 -38.09 -7.57
CA THR A 5 41.33 -37.98 -8.77
C THR A 5 39.87 -38.22 -8.35
N ARG A 6 38.86 -37.46 -8.86
CA ARG A 6 37.74 -37.81 -9.80
C ARG A 6 36.89 -39.04 -9.39
N ASP A 7 35.55 -39.00 -9.38
CA ASP A 7 34.67 -38.91 -10.56
C ASP A 7 33.28 -38.27 -10.31
N ALA A 8 32.66 -37.90 -11.43
CA ALA A 8 31.37 -37.23 -11.60
C ALA A 8 30.22 -38.21 -11.96
N GLU A 9 28.98 -37.69 -11.91
CA GLU A 9 27.68 -38.12 -12.50
C GLU A 9 26.58 -37.94 -11.42
N GLY A 10 25.38 -37.38 -11.61
CA GLY A 10 24.59 -36.91 -12.75
C GLY A 10 23.10 -36.87 -12.28
N GLY A 11 22.33 -35.84 -12.66
CA GLY A 11 20.87 -35.71 -12.39
C GLY A 11 20.53 -34.96 -11.09
N ASP A 12 19.60 -34.01 -11.01
CA ASP A 12 18.45 -33.69 -11.83
C ASP A 12 18.15 -32.17 -11.64
N SER A 13 18.21 -31.40 -12.71
CA SER A 13 17.92 -29.97 -12.78
C SER A 13 16.41 -29.66 -12.90
N GLY A 14 15.54 -30.57 -12.45
CA GLY A 14 14.08 -30.47 -12.55
C GLY A 14 13.32 -29.80 -11.39
N GLY A 15 13.97 -29.19 -10.40
CA GLY A 15 13.32 -28.75 -9.15
C GLY A 15 12.98 -27.25 -8.99
N LEU A 16 13.49 -26.37 -9.86
CA LEU A 16 13.52 -24.91 -9.61
C LEU A 16 12.34 -24.09 -10.16
N ILE A 17 11.30 -24.71 -10.74
CA ILE A 17 10.26 -24.00 -11.53
C ILE A 17 8.83 -24.19 -10.97
N LYS A 18 8.61 -24.48 -9.68
CA LYS A 18 7.25 -24.72 -9.15
C LYS A 18 6.70 -23.79 -8.06
N GLN A 19 7.37 -22.67 -7.74
CA GLN A 19 6.80 -21.68 -6.81
C GLN A 19 6.67 -20.25 -7.37
N ALA A 20 7.09 -20.00 -8.61
CA ALA A 20 6.85 -18.73 -9.31
C ALA A 20 5.44 -18.62 -9.93
N GLN A 21 4.69 -19.73 -10.03
CA GLN A 21 3.44 -19.75 -10.81
C GLN A 21 2.22 -19.13 -10.12
N VAL A 22 2.20 -18.95 -8.80
CA VAL A 22 0.97 -18.47 -8.12
C VAL A 22 0.76 -16.94 -8.23
N PHE A 23 1.80 -16.17 -8.57
CA PHE A 23 1.70 -14.71 -8.78
C PHE A 23 1.69 -14.30 -10.25
N ASP A 24 2.09 -15.21 -11.13
CA ASP A 24 2.18 -14.96 -12.56
C ASP A 24 0.79 -15.01 -13.24
N ASP A 25 -0.19 -15.71 -12.66
CA ASP A 25 -1.51 -15.91 -13.28
C ASP A 25 -2.45 -14.69 -13.26
N TYR A 26 -2.07 -13.59 -12.60
CA TYR A 26 -2.91 -12.38 -12.49
C TYR A 26 -2.42 -11.18 -13.32
N THR A 27 -1.41 -11.37 -14.17
CA THR A 27 -0.93 -10.33 -15.09
C THR A 27 -1.36 -10.69 -16.51
N PRO A 28 -2.20 -9.89 -17.21
CA PRO A 28 -2.59 -10.20 -18.57
C PRO A 28 -1.34 -10.32 -19.47
N MET A 29 -1.33 -11.32 -20.36
CA MET A 29 -0.14 -11.69 -21.15
C MET A 29 0.42 -10.52 -22.00
N SER A 30 -0.41 -9.51 -22.29
CA SER A 30 -0.05 -8.26 -22.97
C SER A 30 0.86 -7.30 -22.17
N TYR A 31 1.09 -7.54 -20.88
CA TYR A 31 1.95 -6.72 -20.02
C TYR A 31 3.36 -7.30 -19.83
N ARG A 32 3.54 -8.62 -19.94
CA ARG A 32 4.85 -9.28 -19.74
C ARG A 32 5.91 -8.84 -20.76
N ASN A 33 5.52 -8.60 -22.02
CA ASN A 33 6.46 -8.31 -23.10
C ASN A 33 6.96 -6.85 -23.14
N ARG A 34 6.42 -5.92 -22.34
CA ARG A 34 6.85 -4.51 -22.35
C ARG A 34 7.95 -4.16 -21.36
N PHE A 35 8.18 -5.01 -20.35
CA PHE A 35 9.22 -4.81 -19.33
C PHE A 35 10.51 -5.62 -19.58
N ALA A 36 10.52 -6.51 -20.57
CA ALA A 36 11.70 -7.30 -20.95
C ALA A 36 12.86 -6.42 -21.49
N ASN A 37 12.57 -5.20 -21.96
CA ASN A 37 13.55 -4.30 -22.57
C ASN A 37 14.17 -3.26 -21.61
N ILE A 38 13.89 -3.33 -20.30
CA ILE A 38 14.56 -2.44 -19.32
C ILE A 38 15.99 -2.92 -18.99
N SER A 39 16.39 -4.11 -19.47
CA SER A 39 17.70 -4.70 -19.17
C SER A 39 18.81 -4.45 -20.19
N THR A 40 18.54 -3.88 -21.37
CA THR A 40 19.55 -3.80 -22.45
C THR A 40 19.33 -2.60 -23.38
N ALA A 41 19.47 -1.38 -22.85
CA ALA A 41 19.61 -0.20 -23.70
C ALA A 41 20.89 0.54 -23.32
N ASP A 42 21.97 0.24 -24.04
CA ASP A 42 23.10 1.14 -24.19
C ASP A 42 22.58 2.42 -24.88
N GLY A 43 22.26 3.44 -24.08
CA GLY A 43 21.89 4.78 -24.53
C GLY A 43 23.10 5.72 -24.50
N PRO A 44 23.15 6.75 -25.37
CA PRO A 44 24.31 7.62 -25.50
C PRO A 44 24.53 8.44 -24.23
N ALA A 45 25.81 8.72 -23.92
CA ALA A 45 26.21 9.55 -22.80
C ALA A 45 25.48 10.91 -22.82
N VAL A 46 24.81 11.24 -21.72
CA VAL A 46 24.14 12.53 -21.53
C VAL A 46 24.96 13.33 -20.51
N ASP A 47 25.59 14.40 -20.98
CA ASP A 47 26.28 15.38 -20.13
C ASP A 47 25.26 16.24 -19.38
N GLY A 48 25.18 16.04 -18.05
CA GLY A 48 24.37 16.77 -17.09
C GLY A 48 24.40 16.03 -15.73
N PRO A 49 24.47 16.71 -14.56
CA PRO A 49 24.95 16.06 -13.35
C PRO A 49 23.86 15.15 -12.75
N TYR A 50 24.00 13.86 -13.00
CA TYR A 50 23.45 12.75 -12.22
C TYR A 50 21.91 12.60 -12.21
N SER A 51 21.30 12.23 -13.34
CA SER A 51 20.10 11.39 -13.26
C SER A 51 19.86 10.60 -14.54
N THR A 52 19.38 9.37 -14.40
CA THR A 52 18.65 8.71 -15.48
C THR A 52 17.32 9.46 -15.68
N PRO A 53 16.88 9.71 -16.91
CA PRO A 53 15.56 10.31 -17.16
C PRO A 53 14.47 9.42 -16.54
N SER A 54 13.41 10.04 -16.02
CA SER A 54 12.27 9.28 -15.48
C SER A 54 11.64 8.45 -16.60
N VAL A 55 11.34 7.18 -16.29
CA VAL A 55 10.63 6.32 -17.23
C VAL A 55 9.14 6.54 -17.00
N ARG A 56 8.49 7.24 -17.93
CA ARG A 56 7.03 7.36 -17.97
C ARG A 56 6.45 6.20 -18.78
N ILE A 57 5.48 5.51 -18.19
CA ILE A 57 4.66 4.52 -18.87
C ILE A 57 3.23 5.03 -18.82
N SER A 58 2.69 5.36 -19.99
CA SER A 58 1.33 5.88 -20.10
C SER A 58 0.30 4.75 -20.04
N ALA A 59 -0.84 5.03 -19.41
CA ALA A 59 -1.99 4.15 -19.47
C ALA A 59 -2.45 3.99 -20.94
N PRO A 60 -2.88 2.79 -21.36
CA PRO A 60 -3.38 2.58 -22.72
C PRO A 60 -4.65 3.40 -22.97
N SER A 61 -4.79 3.93 -24.19
CA SER A 61 -5.93 4.72 -24.66
C SER A 61 -7.20 3.90 -24.96
N SER A 62 -7.15 2.58 -24.84
CA SER A 62 -8.25 1.66 -25.17
C SER A 62 -8.56 0.69 -24.02
N ASN A 63 -9.84 0.32 -23.91
CA ASN A 63 -10.45 -0.41 -22.80
C ASN A 63 -9.67 -1.67 -22.38
N VAL A 64 -9.12 -1.66 -21.16
CA VAL A 64 -8.74 -2.89 -20.47
C VAL A 64 -10.01 -3.46 -19.84
N ALA A 65 -10.54 -4.54 -20.39
CA ALA A 65 -11.69 -5.22 -19.85
C ALA A 65 -11.30 -5.89 -18.51
N PHE A 66 -11.71 -5.28 -17.40
CA PHE A 66 -11.81 -6.00 -16.13
C PHE A 66 -12.95 -7.02 -16.28
N MET A 67 -12.68 -8.29 -16.00
CA MET A 67 -13.73 -9.30 -15.90
C MET A 67 -14.65 -8.88 -14.76
N THR A 68 -15.89 -8.52 -15.10
CA THR A 68 -16.91 -8.08 -14.14
C THR A 68 -17.21 -9.21 -13.17
N SER A 69 -16.71 -9.07 -11.94
CA SER A 69 -17.10 -9.93 -10.84
C SER A 69 -18.37 -9.34 -10.23
N SER A 70 -19.50 -10.03 -10.39
CA SER A 70 -20.75 -9.67 -9.71
C SER A 70 -20.52 -9.47 -8.20
N THR A 71 -21.06 -8.40 -7.63
CA THR A 71 -21.07 -8.06 -6.20
C THR A 71 -21.59 -9.22 -5.36
N ARG A 72 -20.71 -10.14 -4.97
CA ARG A 72 -20.87 -11.01 -3.82
C ARG A 72 -19.99 -10.42 -2.71
N ALA A 73 -20.51 -10.36 -1.49
CA ALA A 73 -19.68 -10.15 -0.31
C ALA A 73 -18.44 -11.05 -0.40
N ALA A 74 -17.27 -10.56 0.03
CA ALA A 74 -16.05 -11.34 -0.03
C ALA A 74 -16.25 -12.65 0.76
N GLN A 75 -16.51 -13.75 0.05
CA GLN A 75 -16.72 -15.06 0.68
C GLN A 75 -15.36 -15.58 1.10
N GLY A 76 -14.94 -15.24 2.32
CA GLY A 76 -13.67 -15.71 2.85
C GLY A 76 -13.65 -17.23 2.98
N LEU A 77 -12.48 -17.83 2.71
CA LEU A 77 -12.29 -19.26 2.88
C LEU A 77 -12.25 -19.58 4.38
N ARG A 78 -13.04 -20.55 4.85
CA ARG A 78 -12.93 -20.99 6.24
C ARG A 78 -11.71 -21.89 6.41
N ARG A 79 -10.83 -21.55 7.36
CA ARG A 79 -9.70 -22.39 7.74
C ARG A 79 -9.67 -22.56 9.26
N ALA A 80 -9.85 -23.79 9.71
CA ALA A 80 -9.81 -24.20 11.12
C ALA A 80 -10.74 -23.42 12.09
N GLY A 81 -11.72 -22.66 11.59
CA GLY A 81 -12.68 -21.91 12.40
C GLY A 81 -12.83 -20.46 11.93
N ALA A 82 -11.72 -19.82 11.59
CA ALA A 82 -11.67 -18.43 11.11
C ALA A 82 -12.08 -18.30 9.63
N ILE A 83 -12.68 -17.16 9.30
CA ILE A 83 -12.84 -16.66 7.93
C ILE A 83 -11.53 -15.98 7.53
N VAL A 84 -10.85 -16.52 6.52
CA VAL A 84 -9.62 -15.92 5.99
C VAL A 84 -9.97 -14.69 5.15
N MET A 85 -9.45 -13.54 5.55
CA MET A 85 -9.64 -12.27 4.85
C MET A 85 -8.71 -12.18 3.64
N ASP A 86 -9.15 -12.70 2.49
CA ASP A 86 -8.44 -12.66 1.21
C ASP A 86 -8.28 -11.22 0.72
N GLY A 87 -7.11 -10.64 1.00
CA GLY A 87 -6.76 -9.30 0.59
C GLY A 87 -6.38 -9.20 -0.89
N VAL A 88 -6.01 -10.29 -1.55
CA VAL A 88 -5.78 -10.30 -3.00
C VAL A 88 -7.10 -10.06 -3.72
N ARG A 89 -8.16 -10.77 -3.31
CA ARG A 89 -9.52 -10.56 -3.83
C ARG A 89 -10.00 -9.14 -3.56
N VAL A 90 -9.92 -8.68 -2.32
CA VAL A 90 -10.35 -7.31 -1.95
C VAL A 90 -9.59 -6.25 -2.75
N ALA A 91 -8.28 -6.41 -2.95
CA ALA A 91 -7.49 -5.49 -3.76
C ALA A 91 -7.90 -5.49 -5.25
N LEU A 92 -8.39 -6.60 -5.80
CA LEU A 92 -8.95 -6.63 -7.16
C LEU A 92 -10.25 -5.84 -7.23
N ASP A 93 -11.17 -6.08 -6.29
CA ASP A 93 -12.47 -5.39 -6.25
C ASP A 93 -12.28 -3.88 -6.11
N VAL A 94 -11.39 -3.45 -5.20
CA VAL A 94 -11.06 -2.02 -5.03
C VAL A 94 -10.46 -1.45 -6.31
N ARG A 95 -9.53 -2.15 -6.97
CA ARG A 95 -8.93 -1.66 -8.23
C ARG A 95 -9.96 -1.52 -9.35
N GLU A 96 -10.95 -2.41 -9.43
CA GLU A 96 -12.06 -2.30 -10.37
C GLU A 96 -12.94 -1.06 -10.06
N GLU A 97 -13.29 -0.84 -8.79
CA GLU A 97 -14.00 0.36 -8.35
C GLU A 97 -13.26 1.65 -8.74
N LEU A 98 -11.95 1.69 -8.54
CA LEU A 98 -11.09 2.83 -8.90
C LEU A 98 -11.00 3.03 -10.41
N ALA A 99 -10.82 1.96 -11.19
CA ALA A 99 -10.80 2.05 -12.65
C ALA A 99 -12.14 2.59 -13.19
N ASN A 100 -13.26 2.17 -12.59
CA ASN A 100 -14.60 2.68 -12.92
C ASN A 100 -14.72 4.18 -12.57
N ALA A 101 -14.20 4.60 -11.42
CA ALA A 101 -14.19 6.00 -11.00
C ALA A 101 -13.31 6.88 -11.91
N ILE A 102 -12.11 6.42 -12.29
CA ILE A 102 -11.21 7.07 -13.26
C ILE A 102 -11.94 7.32 -14.58
N ARG A 103 -12.58 6.29 -15.13
CA ARG A 103 -13.33 6.37 -16.39
C ARG A 103 -14.49 7.36 -16.32
N ARG A 104 -15.30 7.29 -15.26
CA ARG A 104 -16.44 8.21 -15.06
C ARG A 104 -15.99 9.65 -14.90
N ALA A 105 -14.90 9.88 -14.17
CA ALA A 105 -14.37 11.21 -13.94
C ALA A 105 -13.64 11.79 -15.15
N GLY A 106 -13.17 10.97 -16.10
CA GLY A 106 -12.39 11.44 -17.24
C GLY A 106 -11.12 12.15 -16.80
N VAL A 107 -10.35 11.49 -15.93
CA VAL A 107 -9.03 11.92 -15.44
C VAL A 107 -8.00 10.83 -15.75
N THR A 108 -6.73 11.21 -15.83
CA THR A 108 -5.60 10.26 -15.88
C THR A 108 -4.70 10.54 -14.69
N PRO A 109 -4.87 9.85 -13.55
CA PRO A 109 -4.01 10.04 -12.39
C PRO A 109 -2.57 9.64 -12.72
N GLY A 110 -1.60 10.31 -12.10
CA GLY A 110 -0.17 10.05 -12.33
C GLY A 110 0.53 9.72 -11.03
N LEU A 111 1.15 8.54 -10.96
CA LEU A 111 1.89 8.07 -9.80
C LEU A 111 3.39 8.04 -10.08
N ALA A 112 4.15 8.88 -9.39
CA ALA A 112 5.60 8.88 -9.40
C ALA A 112 6.16 8.00 -8.28
N THR A 113 7.09 7.10 -8.62
CA THR A 113 7.81 6.26 -7.67
C THR A 113 9.31 6.51 -7.76
N ILE A 114 9.92 6.83 -6.62
CA ILE A 114 11.37 7.01 -6.48
C ILE A 114 11.95 5.83 -5.71
N ILE A 115 13.03 5.25 -6.22
CA ILE A 115 13.80 4.20 -5.57
C ILE A 115 15.24 4.68 -5.43
N VAL A 116 15.84 4.51 -4.26
CA VAL A 116 17.26 4.76 -4.02
C VAL A 116 17.94 3.44 -3.70
N GLY A 117 18.96 3.06 -4.47
CA GLY A 117 19.66 1.79 -4.33
C GLY A 117 19.06 0.63 -5.14
N ARG A 118 19.52 -0.59 -4.87
CA ARG A 118 19.22 -1.80 -5.67
C ARG A 118 18.69 -2.98 -4.85
N ASP A 119 17.97 -2.72 -3.77
CA ASP A 119 17.36 -3.78 -2.97
C ASP A 119 16.32 -4.58 -3.81
N ALA A 120 16.57 -5.88 -3.98
CA ALA A 120 15.78 -6.74 -4.87
C ALA A 120 14.29 -6.89 -4.45
N PRO A 121 13.95 -7.04 -3.15
CA PRO A 121 12.58 -6.90 -2.66
C PRO A 121 11.93 -5.57 -3.07
N SER A 122 12.62 -4.45 -2.88
CA SER A 122 12.12 -3.10 -3.20
C SER A 122 11.80 -2.94 -4.70
N LEU A 123 12.64 -3.47 -5.59
CA LEU A 123 12.40 -3.45 -7.04
C LEU A 123 11.13 -4.23 -7.44
N ARG A 124 10.88 -5.38 -6.81
CA ARG A 124 9.65 -6.16 -7.06
C ARG A 124 8.42 -5.39 -6.60
N TYR A 125 8.46 -4.77 -5.43
CA TYR A 125 7.36 -3.96 -4.92
C TYR A 125 7.02 -2.79 -5.84
N VAL A 126 8.03 -2.06 -6.33
CA VAL A 126 7.79 -0.94 -7.26
C VAL A 126 7.21 -1.40 -8.58
N ARG A 127 7.73 -2.49 -9.17
CA ARG A 127 7.16 -3.07 -10.39
C ARG A 127 5.70 -3.45 -10.22
N ASN A 128 5.33 -4.01 -9.06
CA ASN A 128 3.96 -4.35 -8.75
C ASN A 128 3.06 -3.10 -8.63
N LYS A 129 3.53 -2.03 -7.98
CA LYS A 129 2.82 -0.75 -7.88
C LYS A 129 2.59 -0.11 -9.26
N ALA A 130 3.64 -0.05 -10.08
CA ALA A 130 3.56 0.48 -11.45
C ALA A 130 2.57 -0.34 -12.31
N THR A 131 2.66 -1.67 -12.24
CA THR A 131 1.74 -2.56 -12.97
C THR A 131 0.29 -2.36 -12.53
N ALA A 132 0.04 -2.27 -11.23
CA ALA A 132 -1.29 -2.02 -10.69
C ALA A 132 -1.84 -0.64 -11.08
N ALA A 133 -1.00 0.40 -11.07
CA ALA A 133 -1.36 1.75 -11.50
C ALA A 133 -1.80 1.77 -12.97
N ILE A 134 -0.97 1.22 -13.86
CA ILE A 134 -1.26 1.17 -15.30
C ILE A 134 -2.54 0.37 -15.57
N ALA A 135 -2.75 -0.74 -14.85
CA ALA A 135 -3.93 -1.59 -15.04
C ALA A 135 -5.26 -0.87 -14.79
N ILE A 136 -5.30 0.12 -13.87
CA ILE A 136 -6.52 0.87 -13.57
C ILE A 136 -6.67 2.18 -14.37
N GLY A 137 -5.71 2.49 -15.24
CA GLY A 137 -5.72 3.71 -16.06
C GLY A 137 -4.90 4.88 -15.52
N CYS A 138 -3.98 4.64 -14.58
CA CYS A 138 -3.02 5.66 -14.13
C CYS A 138 -1.76 5.65 -15.00
N ASP A 139 -1.17 6.83 -15.21
CA ASP A 139 0.21 6.95 -15.67
C ASP A 139 1.18 6.61 -14.52
N SER A 140 2.28 5.95 -14.86
CA SER A 140 3.34 5.63 -13.90
C SER A 140 4.65 6.29 -14.31
N PHE A 141 5.28 6.99 -13.37
CA PHE A 141 6.59 7.61 -13.53
C PHE A 141 7.54 6.93 -12.56
N THR A 142 8.67 6.40 -13.03
CA THR A 142 9.65 5.75 -12.14
C THR A 142 11.01 6.44 -12.24
N ARG A 143 11.59 6.78 -11.09
CA ARG A 143 12.97 7.25 -10.97
C ARG A 143 13.78 6.25 -10.15
N MET A 144 14.86 5.74 -10.74
CA MET A 144 15.82 4.87 -10.06
C MET A 144 17.11 5.64 -9.83
N LEU A 145 17.48 5.79 -8.56
CA LEU A 145 18.65 6.53 -8.10
C LEU A 145 19.68 5.54 -7.50
N PRO A 146 20.99 5.76 -7.70
CA PRO A 146 22.02 4.91 -7.10
C PRO A 146 22.00 5.00 -5.56
N GLU A 147 22.54 4.00 -4.88
CA GLU A 147 22.68 4.00 -3.42
C GLU A 147 23.53 5.18 -2.93
N SER A 148 24.48 5.63 -3.73
CA SER A 148 25.33 6.80 -3.45
C SER A 148 24.62 8.15 -3.59
N THR A 149 23.33 8.18 -3.93
CA THR A 149 22.57 9.43 -4.04
C THR A 149 22.55 10.16 -2.71
N THR A 150 22.92 11.44 -2.73
CA THR A 150 22.85 12.32 -1.57
C THR A 150 21.41 12.71 -1.26
N GLU A 151 21.14 13.09 0.00
CA GLU A 151 19.83 13.62 0.40
C GLU A 151 19.37 14.78 -0.50
N ARG A 152 20.25 15.76 -0.75
CA ARG A 152 19.95 16.91 -1.62
C ARG A 152 19.51 16.49 -3.03
N GLN A 153 20.20 15.53 -3.65
CA GLN A 153 19.83 15.03 -4.97
C GLN A 153 18.46 14.35 -4.97
N LEU A 154 18.12 13.61 -3.91
CA LEU A 154 16.80 13.03 -3.76
C LEU A 154 15.72 14.11 -3.59
N LEU A 155 15.98 15.14 -2.78
CA LEU A 155 15.08 16.28 -2.59
C LEU A 155 14.84 17.05 -3.91
N ASP A 156 15.87 17.21 -4.74
CA ASP A 156 15.74 17.86 -6.05
C ASP A 156 14.81 17.06 -7.00
N VAL A 157 14.90 15.73 -6.98
CA VAL A 157 13.98 14.84 -7.73
C VAL A 157 12.55 14.95 -7.20
N ILE A 158 12.37 15.03 -5.88
CA ILE A 158 11.04 15.21 -5.29
C ILE A 158 10.47 16.58 -5.69
N ALA A 159 11.29 17.63 -5.71
CA ALA A 159 10.89 18.95 -6.16
C ALA A 159 10.45 18.95 -7.64
N GLU A 160 11.13 18.22 -8.52
CA GLU A 160 10.72 18.02 -9.91
C GLU A 160 9.31 17.43 -10.00
N PHE A 161 9.05 16.31 -9.30
CA PHE A 161 7.74 15.68 -9.29
C PHE A 161 6.67 16.50 -8.57
N ASN A 162 7.03 17.30 -7.56
CA ASN A 162 6.11 18.25 -6.93
C ASN A 162 5.64 19.32 -7.93
N ALA A 163 6.54 19.81 -8.78
CA ALA A 163 6.23 20.83 -9.78
C ALA A 163 5.45 20.28 -11.00
N ASP A 164 5.57 18.99 -11.32
CA ASP A 164 4.94 18.40 -12.50
C ASP A 164 3.41 18.25 -12.34
N PRO A 165 2.58 18.96 -13.14
CA PRO A 165 1.12 18.87 -13.07
C PRO A 165 0.56 17.51 -13.51
N GLN A 166 1.34 16.66 -14.19
CA GLN A 166 0.92 15.31 -14.56
C GLN A 166 1.07 14.31 -13.41
N VAL A 167 1.83 14.68 -12.36
CA VAL A 167 2.03 13.86 -11.17
C VAL A 167 1.06 14.27 -10.08
N HIS A 168 0.29 13.31 -9.60
CA HIS A 168 -0.75 13.45 -8.59
C HIS A 168 -0.41 12.69 -7.30
N GLY A 169 0.57 11.78 -7.37
CA GLY A 169 1.06 11.04 -6.22
C GLY A 169 2.55 10.80 -6.33
N ILE A 170 3.27 10.93 -5.22
CA ILE A 170 4.69 10.63 -5.09
C ILE A 170 4.86 9.61 -3.98
N ILE A 171 5.65 8.58 -4.27
CA ILE A 171 6.10 7.60 -3.28
C ILE A 171 7.61 7.44 -3.36
N VAL A 172 8.26 7.55 -2.20
CA VAL A 172 9.68 7.21 -2.03
C VAL A 172 9.75 5.86 -1.35
N GLN A 173 10.27 4.86 -2.08
CA GLN A 173 10.31 3.49 -1.58
C GLN A 173 11.35 3.36 -0.45
N LEU A 174 10.90 2.91 0.72
CA LEU A 174 11.73 2.58 1.88
C LEU A 174 12.22 1.10 1.84
N PRO A 175 13.33 0.77 2.53
CA PRO A 175 14.21 1.66 3.29
C PRO A 175 15.08 2.55 2.39
N LEU A 176 15.48 3.70 2.92
CA LEU A 176 16.48 4.58 2.30
C LEU A 176 17.88 4.22 2.83
N PRO A 177 18.96 4.55 2.09
CA PRO A 177 20.31 4.48 2.61
C PRO A 177 20.49 5.27 3.92
N ASP A 178 21.32 4.77 4.82
CA ASP A 178 21.48 5.31 6.19
C ASP A 178 21.91 6.78 6.25
N HIS A 179 22.53 7.31 5.18
CA HIS A 179 22.97 8.71 5.09
C HIS A 179 21.87 9.69 4.64
N ILE A 180 20.65 9.23 4.38
CA ILE A 180 19.51 10.08 4.01
C ILE A 180 18.52 10.07 5.16
N ASP A 181 18.11 11.24 5.64
CA ASP A 181 17.05 11.35 6.64
C ASP A 181 15.67 11.07 6.00
N PRO A 182 14.97 9.97 6.37
CA PRO A 182 13.64 9.71 5.86
C PRO A 182 12.63 10.79 6.27
N GLY A 183 12.85 11.46 7.41
CA GLY A 183 12.01 12.54 7.89
C GLY A 183 12.02 13.75 6.94
N ALA A 184 13.20 14.22 6.56
CA ALA A 184 13.38 15.28 5.57
C ALA A 184 12.74 14.93 4.21
N VAL A 185 12.92 13.68 3.76
CA VAL A 185 12.33 13.18 2.52
C VAL A 185 10.79 13.24 2.56
N LEU A 186 10.17 12.67 3.60
CA LEU A 186 8.71 12.64 3.72
C LEU A 186 8.10 14.05 3.83
N GLN A 187 8.79 15.00 4.47
CA GLN A 187 8.34 16.39 4.59
C GLN A 187 8.51 17.20 3.30
N SER A 188 9.38 16.77 2.39
CA SER A 188 9.60 17.45 1.12
C SER A 188 8.54 17.14 0.06
N ILE A 189 7.77 16.06 0.23
CA ILE A 189 6.67 15.70 -0.67
C ILE A 189 5.51 16.67 -0.43
N ASP A 190 5.01 17.31 -1.49
CA ASP A 190 3.83 18.17 -1.39
C ASP A 190 2.66 17.38 -0.78
N ILE A 191 1.97 17.99 0.19
CA ILE A 191 0.87 17.33 0.91
C ILE A 191 -0.23 16.83 -0.05
N GLY A 192 -0.47 17.51 -1.17
CA GLY A 192 -1.42 17.10 -2.21
C GLY A 192 -0.90 16.04 -3.17
N LYS A 193 0.34 15.57 -2.98
CA LYS A 193 0.95 14.44 -3.69
C LYS A 193 1.47 13.35 -2.76
N ASP A 194 1.44 13.54 -1.44
CA ASP A 194 1.73 12.50 -0.45
C ASP A 194 0.61 11.45 -0.44
N VAL A 195 0.74 10.45 -1.31
CA VAL A 195 -0.25 9.36 -1.44
C VAL A 195 -0.03 8.24 -0.44
N ASP A 196 1.12 8.20 0.22
CA ASP A 196 1.36 7.26 1.33
C ASP A 196 0.77 7.78 2.65
N GLY A 197 0.45 9.08 2.75
CA GLY A 197 -0.25 9.69 3.89
C GLY A 197 0.63 9.94 5.11
N PHE A 198 1.94 9.93 4.97
CA PHE A 198 2.90 10.08 6.07
C PHE A 198 3.41 11.49 6.28
N HIS A 199 3.03 12.45 5.42
CA HIS A 199 3.32 13.85 5.65
C HIS A 199 2.73 14.28 7.00
N PRO A 200 3.48 14.98 7.87
CA PRO A 200 3.01 15.33 9.22
C PRO A 200 1.66 16.06 9.24
N LEU A 201 1.39 16.88 8.24
CA LEU A 201 0.09 17.55 8.08
C LEU A 201 -1.07 16.59 7.76
N ASN A 202 -0.85 15.51 6.99
CA ASN A 202 -1.86 14.47 6.77
C ASN A 202 -2.17 13.75 8.08
N MET A 203 -1.14 13.40 8.86
CA MET A 203 -1.31 12.82 10.20
C MET A 203 -2.02 13.77 11.17
N GLY A 204 -1.68 15.06 11.17
CA GLY A 204 -2.35 16.07 11.98
C GLY A 204 -3.83 16.24 11.61
N ARG A 205 -4.16 16.20 10.32
CA ARG A 205 -5.55 16.23 9.83
C ARG A 205 -6.31 14.93 10.16
N LEU A 206 -5.64 13.78 10.10
CA LEU A 206 -6.20 12.49 10.47
C LEU A 206 -6.67 12.48 11.93
N ALA A 207 -5.89 13.10 12.82
CA ALA A 207 -6.19 13.21 14.25
C ALA A 207 -7.36 14.16 14.58
N GLN A 208 -7.82 14.99 13.63
CA GLN A 208 -8.94 15.90 13.84
C GLN A 208 -10.28 15.20 13.59
N LEU A 209 -11.19 15.26 14.56
CA LEU A 209 -12.44 14.49 14.52
C LEU A 209 -13.44 14.99 13.46
N LYS A 210 -13.49 16.30 13.15
CA LYS A 210 -14.51 16.91 12.28
C LYS A 210 -14.09 17.19 10.83
N THR A 211 -12.91 16.72 10.42
CA THR A 211 -12.34 17.09 9.11
C THR A 211 -12.65 16.10 7.99
N TRP A 212 -13.19 14.93 8.31
CA TRP A 212 -13.47 13.87 7.34
C TRP A 212 -14.45 12.84 7.89
N THR A 213 -15.22 12.23 7.02
CA THR A 213 -16.12 11.11 7.27
C THR A 213 -15.68 9.88 6.49
N TRP A 214 -16.14 8.71 6.95
CA TRP A 214 -15.93 7.45 6.26
C TRP A 214 -17.23 6.98 5.63
N ASP A 215 -17.20 6.76 4.31
CA ASP A 215 -18.28 6.15 3.54
C ASP A 215 -17.76 4.88 2.84
N SER A 216 -18.09 3.71 3.39
CA SER A 216 -17.69 2.43 2.82
C SER A 216 -18.29 2.15 1.43
N ARG A 217 -19.29 2.92 0.99
CA ARG A 217 -19.89 2.81 -0.35
C ARG A 217 -19.20 3.69 -1.38
N SER A 218 -18.42 4.68 -0.93
CA SER A 218 -17.67 5.57 -1.80
C SER A 218 -16.40 4.88 -2.30
N ALA A 219 -16.13 5.01 -3.60
CA ALA A 219 -14.86 4.59 -4.19
C ALA A 219 -13.65 5.39 -3.65
N LEU A 220 -13.86 6.46 -2.88
CA LEU A 220 -12.79 7.18 -2.20
C LEU A 220 -12.73 6.90 -0.69
N GLN A 221 -13.76 6.27 -0.11
CA GLN A 221 -13.95 5.99 1.33
C GLN A 221 -13.93 7.22 2.25
N ILE A 222 -12.85 7.99 2.23
CA ILE A 222 -12.71 9.24 2.96
C ILE A 222 -13.39 10.35 2.16
N VAL A 223 -14.36 10.99 2.79
CA VAL A 223 -15.08 12.16 2.30
C VAL A 223 -14.75 13.33 3.24
N GLU A 224 -14.33 14.47 2.71
CA GLU A 224 -14.00 15.63 3.54
C GLU A 224 -15.25 16.46 3.80
N ASP A 225 -15.48 16.81 5.08
CA ASP A 225 -16.78 17.37 5.48
C ASP A 225 -16.94 18.85 5.14
N GLU A 226 -15.91 19.71 5.28
CA GLU A 226 -16.04 21.15 4.92
C GLU A 226 -14.76 22.00 5.10
N TYR A 227 -13.57 21.42 5.21
CA TYR A 227 -12.35 22.23 5.35
C TYR A 227 -11.81 22.62 3.97
N PRO A 228 -11.60 23.91 3.65
CA PRO A 228 -10.93 24.33 2.42
C PRO A 228 -9.44 24.03 2.57
N ALA A 229 -9.08 22.76 2.55
CA ALA A 229 -7.71 22.35 2.57
C ALA A 229 -7.10 22.58 1.18
N HIS A 230 -5.92 23.20 1.15
CA HIS A 230 -5.11 23.33 -0.07
C HIS A 230 -4.69 21.96 -0.68
N ALA A 231 -5.11 20.84 -0.11
CA ALA A 231 -4.94 19.48 -0.62
C ALA A 231 -5.94 18.54 0.08
N PRO A 232 -6.44 17.49 -0.59
CA PRO A 232 -7.25 16.47 0.07
C PRO A 232 -6.41 15.69 1.10
N LEU A 233 -7.08 15.13 2.11
CA LEU A 233 -6.50 14.21 3.08
C LEU A 233 -6.19 12.87 2.42
N ASN A 234 -4.93 12.46 2.52
CA ASN A 234 -4.52 11.09 2.24
C ASN A 234 -4.23 10.38 3.56
N ALA A 235 -5.03 9.35 3.84
CA ALA A 235 -4.77 8.51 5.00
C ALA A 235 -3.66 7.49 4.68
N PRO A 236 -2.88 7.10 5.70
CA PRO A 236 -1.93 6.00 5.59
C PRO A 236 -2.51 4.73 4.99
N CYS A 237 -1.86 4.22 3.94
CA CYS A 237 -2.40 3.14 3.11
C CYS A 237 -2.60 1.82 3.88
N ALA A 238 -1.66 1.41 4.74
CA ALA A 238 -1.78 0.16 5.50
C ALA A 238 -2.89 0.21 6.59
N PRO A 239 -3.01 1.29 7.38
CA PRO A 239 -4.18 1.53 8.23
C PRO A 239 -5.50 1.55 7.45
N GLN A 240 -5.54 2.23 6.30
CA GLN A 240 -6.76 2.25 5.47
C GLN A 240 -7.11 0.87 4.90
N ALA A 241 -6.10 0.07 4.57
CA ALA A 241 -6.28 -1.32 4.13
C ALA A 241 -6.85 -2.21 5.24
N CYS A 242 -6.45 -1.99 6.50
CA CYS A 242 -7.04 -2.66 7.66
C CYS A 242 -8.55 -2.40 7.74
N LEU A 243 -8.96 -1.12 7.71
CA LEU A 243 -10.37 -0.75 7.76
C LEU A 243 -11.15 -1.26 6.54
N THR A 244 -10.53 -1.23 5.36
CA THR A 244 -11.14 -1.76 4.12
C THR A 244 -11.42 -3.25 4.20
N LEU A 245 -10.51 -4.04 4.77
CA LEU A 245 -10.78 -5.46 5.01
C LEU A 245 -11.94 -5.65 6.00
N LEU A 246 -11.96 -4.91 7.11
CA LEU A 246 -13.08 -5.00 8.06
C LEU A 246 -14.41 -4.70 7.39
N ASP A 247 -14.48 -3.65 6.57
CA ASP A 247 -15.70 -3.27 5.83
C ASP A 247 -16.11 -4.33 4.80
N LYS A 248 -15.16 -4.86 4.02
CA LYS A 248 -15.46 -5.85 2.95
C LYS A 248 -15.91 -7.22 3.51
N TYR A 249 -15.60 -7.48 4.77
CA TYR A 249 -16.01 -8.68 5.50
C TYR A 249 -17.12 -8.41 6.53
N ASP A 250 -17.74 -7.22 6.49
CA ASP A 250 -18.83 -6.81 7.39
C ASP A 250 -18.50 -6.99 8.88
N VAL A 251 -17.24 -6.78 9.26
CA VAL A 251 -16.80 -6.82 10.67
C VAL A 251 -17.16 -5.50 11.34
N PRO A 252 -18.00 -5.51 12.39
CA PRO A 252 -18.41 -4.27 13.06
C PRO A 252 -17.22 -3.60 13.76
N ILE A 253 -17.11 -2.27 13.62
CA ILE A 253 -16.08 -1.46 14.27
C ILE A 253 -16.68 -0.58 15.38
N GLU A 254 -17.83 0.05 15.10
CA GLU A 254 -18.49 0.95 16.04
C GLU A 254 -18.88 0.23 17.34
N GLY A 255 -18.53 0.84 18.48
CA GLY A 255 -18.78 0.29 19.81
C GLY A 255 -17.93 -0.93 20.18
N ARG A 256 -16.99 -1.35 19.32
CA ARG A 256 -16.09 -2.48 19.58
C ARG A 256 -14.81 -2.06 20.28
N ILE A 257 -14.20 -3.00 20.98
CA ILE A 257 -12.85 -2.82 21.54
C ILE A 257 -11.84 -3.27 20.50
N ALA A 258 -10.94 -2.39 20.10
CA ALA A 258 -9.82 -2.72 19.24
C ALA A 258 -8.49 -2.62 20.00
N CYS A 259 -7.62 -3.62 19.86
CA CYS A 259 -6.25 -3.57 20.35
C CYS A 259 -5.30 -3.43 19.16
N VAL A 260 -4.49 -2.36 19.16
CA VAL A 260 -3.44 -2.15 18.16
C VAL A 260 -2.11 -2.49 18.82
N VAL A 261 -1.44 -3.53 18.32
CA VAL A 261 -0.14 -4.00 18.80
C VAL A 261 0.93 -3.37 17.92
N GLY A 262 1.51 -2.27 18.41
CA GLY A 262 2.47 -1.44 17.68
C GLY A 262 2.11 0.04 17.71
N ARG A 263 3.12 0.89 17.78
CA ARG A 263 2.97 2.36 17.86
C ARG A 263 3.78 3.13 16.82
N SER A 264 4.11 2.50 15.71
CA SER A 264 4.86 3.14 14.63
C SER A 264 4.06 4.31 14.03
N ASN A 265 4.77 5.31 13.52
CA ASN A 265 4.15 6.46 12.85
C ASN A 265 3.39 6.06 11.57
N ILE A 266 3.77 4.93 10.96
CA ILE A 266 3.26 4.51 9.65
C ILE A 266 2.08 3.53 9.72
N VAL A 267 1.92 2.79 10.83
CA VAL A 267 0.84 1.80 10.97
C VAL A 267 0.12 1.95 12.30
N GLY A 268 0.82 1.76 13.42
CA GLY A 268 0.17 1.63 14.72
C GLY A 268 -0.61 2.87 15.16
N LEU A 269 0.06 4.04 15.12
CA LEU A 269 -0.56 5.31 15.49
C LEU A 269 -1.74 5.68 14.56
N PRO A 270 -1.59 5.74 13.22
CA PRO A 270 -2.71 6.06 12.33
C PRO A 270 -3.86 5.06 12.41
N THR A 271 -3.59 3.76 12.56
CA THR A 271 -4.66 2.75 12.75
C THR A 271 -5.47 3.04 14.01
N THR A 272 -4.80 3.44 15.10
CA THR A 272 -5.47 3.83 16.34
C THR A 272 -6.44 4.98 16.11
N LEU A 273 -5.99 6.04 15.43
CA LEU A 273 -6.81 7.22 15.13
C LEU A 273 -8.00 6.87 14.22
N MET A 274 -7.78 6.05 13.19
CA MET A 274 -8.82 5.67 12.23
C MET A 274 -9.90 4.78 12.87
N LEU A 275 -9.52 3.79 13.68
CA LEU A 275 -10.47 2.95 14.40
C LEU A 275 -11.29 3.75 15.42
N MET A 276 -10.63 4.65 16.17
CA MET A 276 -11.31 5.56 17.09
C MET A 276 -12.33 6.43 16.36
N LYS A 277 -11.96 6.95 15.18
CA LYS A 277 -12.85 7.76 14.35
C LYS A 277 -14.02 6.95 13.75
N ARG A 278 -13.86 5.63 13.58
CA ARG A 278 -14.93 4.68 13.25
C ARG A 278 -15.76 4.24 14.46
N GLY A 279 -15.58 4.87 15.62
CA GLY A 279 -16.38 4.64 16.83
C GLY A 279 -15.91 3.46 17.70
N ALA A 280 -14.71 2.91 17.47
CA ALA A 280 -14.14 1.90 18.35
C ALA A 280 -13.54 2.52 19.62
N THR A 281 -13.59 1.79 20.73
CA THR A 281 -12.67 2.02 21.86
C THR A 281 -11.35 1.36 21.53
N VAL A 282 -10.25 2.13 21.50
CA VAL A 282 -8.95 1.61 21.06
C VAL A 282 -7.94 1.59 22.20
N VAL A 283 -7.26 0.45 22.38
CA VAL A 283 -6.11 0.28 23.26
C VAL A 283 -4.87 0.07 22.39
N ASN A 284 -3.86 0.92 22.54
CA ASN A 284 -2.58 0.74 21.87
C ASN A 284 -1.57 0.11 22.84
N VAL A 285 -1.00 -1.04 22.45
CA VAL A 285 0.06 -1.72 23.20
C VAL A 285 1.36 -1.71 22.39
N SER A 286 2.49 -1.73 23.06
CA SER A 286 3.80 -1.67 22.39
C SER A 286 4.85 -2.50 23.13
N LYS A 287 6.09 -2.55 22.63
CA LYS A 287 7.19 -3.25 23.32
C LYS A 287 7.53 -2.73 24.73
N MET A 288 6.91 -1.62 25.16
CA MET A 288 7.04 -1.05 26.52
C MET A 288 5.96 -1.58 27.46
N THR A 289 4.87 -2.13 26.91
CA THR A 289 3.82 -2.80 27.68
C THR A 289 4.34 -4.17 28.08
N GLU A 290 4.17 -4.55 29.35
CA GLU A 290 4.51 -5.90 29.80
C GLU A 290 3.80 -6.95 28.95
N ARG A 291 4.51 -8.02 28.57
CA ARG A 291 4.00 -9.01 27.60
C ARG A 291 2.68 -9.66 28.06
N ALA A 292 2.57 -10.00 29.34
CA ALA A 292 1.36 -10.58 29.91
C ALA A 292 0.17 -9.60 29.82
N ALA A 293 0.38 -8.35 30.24
CA ALA A 293 -0.63 -7.30 30.13
C ALA A 293 -1.03 -7.03 28.67
N ALA A 294 -0.08 -7.02 27.73
CA ALA A 294 -0.37 -6.87 26.30
C ALA A 294 -1.25 -8.02 25.78
N ALA A 295 -0.95 -9.27 26.15
CA ALA A 295 -1.75 -10.43 25.79
C ALA A 295 -3.16 -10.36 26.38
N ASP A 296 -3.31 -9.95 27.64
CA ASP A 296 -4.60 -9.81 28.30
C ASP A 296 -5.46 -8.72 27.64
N LEU A 297 -4.87 -7.58 27.29
CA LEU A 297 -5.54 -6.51 26.56
C LEU A 297 -5.98 -6.97 25.16
N CYS A 298 -5.12 -7.68 24.43
CA CYS A 298 -5.50 -8.28 23.13
C CYS A 298 -6.65 -9.28 23.28
N ARG A 299 -6.63 -10.12 24.33
CA ARG A 299 -7.67 -11.14 24.59
C ARG A 299 -9.02 -10.53 24.98
N SER A 300 -9.05 -9.26 25.37
CA SER A 300 -10.28 -8.51 25.63
C SER A 300 -10.90 -7.87 24.38
N ALA A 301 -10.11 -7.73 23.30
CA ALA A 301 -10.50 -6.98 22.12
C ALA A 301 -11.32 -7.82 21.12
N ASP A 302 -12.26 -7.16 20.45
CA ASP A 302 -13.00 -7.72 19.31
C ASP A 302 -12.20 -7.63 18.00
N ILE A 303 -11.28 -6.66 17.92
CA ILE A 303 -10.39 -6.44 16.77
C ILE A 303 -8.95 -6.37 17.29
N VAL A 304 -8.03 -7.13 16.70
CA VAL A 304 -6.59 -7.05 16.98
C VAL A 304 -5.87 -6.66 15.69
N VAL A 305 -5.09 -5.59 15.72
CA VAL A 305 -4.19 -5.20 14.61
C VAL A 305 -2.75 -5.42 15.04
N ALA A 306 -2.07 -6.36 14.40
CA ALA A 306 -0.68 -6.70 14.66
C ALA A 306 0.25 -5.93 13.70
N ALA A 307 1.10 -5.06 14.25
CA ALA A 307 2.02 -4.22 13.49
C ALA A 307 3.33 -3.98 14.28
N VAL A 308 3.94 -5.07 14.75
CA VAL A 308 5.15 -5.07 15.58
C VAL A 308 6.43 -5.41 14.80
N GLY A 309 6.33 -6.11 13.67
CA GLY A 309 7.49 -6.58 12.90
C GLY A 309 8.29 -7.65 13.65
N VAL A 310 7.60 -8.55 14.35
CA VAL A 310 8.19 -9.66 15.10
C VAL A 310 7.44 -10.93 14.68
N PRO A 311 8.11 -11.88 13.99
CA PRO A 311 7.44 -13.01 13.37
C PRO A 311 6.71 -13.87 14.39
N GLU A 312 5.45 -14.20 14.10
CA GLU A 312 4.63 -15.18 14.84
C GLU A 312 4.57 -14.92 16.36
N MET A 313 4.71 -13.66 16.79
CA MET A 313 4.71 -13.25 18.21
C MET A 313 3.34 -13.41 18.88
N ILE A 314 2.27 -13.15 18.14
CA ILE A 314 0.88 -13.21 18.62
C ILE A 314 0.33 -14.61 18.33
N ASP A 315 0.15 -15.40 19.38
CA ASP A 315 -0.41 -16.75 19.33
C ASP A 315 -1.89 -16.77 19.74
N ALA A 316 -2.53 -17.96 19.73
CA ALA A 316 -3.94 -18.10 20.07
C ALA A 316 -4.28 -17.59 21.49
N SER A 317 -3.33 -17.60 22.42
CA SER A 317 -3.57 -17.12 23.78
C SER A 317 -3.77 -15.61 23.84
N TRP A 318 -3.41 -14.84 22.82
CA TRP A 318 -3.62 -13.38 22.78
C TRP A 318 -4.98 -12.99 22.23
N VAL A 319 -5.76 -13.95 21.70
CA VAL A 319 -6.91 -13.65 20.84
C VAL A 319 -8.21 -14.05 21.53
N LYS A 320 -9.15 -13.12 21.58
CA LYS A 320 -10.53 -13.41 22.00
C LYS A 320 -11.20 -14.36 20.99
N PRO A 321 -11.88 -15.42 21.43
CA PRO A 321 -12.66 -16.27 20.51
C PRO A 321 -13.64 -15.45 19.68
N GLY A 322 -13.60 -15.64 18.35
CA GLY A 322 -14.44 -14.90 17.40
C GLY A 322 -13.94 -13.51 16.99
N ALA A 323 -12.83 -13.01 17.55
CA ALA A 323 -12.28 -11.70 17.17
C ALA A 323 -11.78 -11.66 15.72
N ALA A 324 -11.71 -10.45 15.16
CA ALA A 324 -11.03 -10.19 13.91
C ALA A 324 -9.56 -9.87 14.17
N VAL A 325 -8.65 -10.53 13.47
CA VAL A 325 -7.20 -10.35 13.59
C VAL A 325 -6.63 -9.92 12.24
N LEU A 326 -6.04 -8.72 12.22
CA LEU A 326 -5.38 -8.12 11.06
C LEU A 326 -3.87 -8.13 11.28
N ASP A 327 -3.17 -8.93 10.48
CA ASP A 327 -1.73 -9.09 10.50
C ASP A 327 -1.09 -8.21 9.43
N VAL A 328 -0.50 -7.08 9.87
CA VAL A 328 0.20 -6.12 9.02
C VAL A 328 1.68 -6.49 8.88
N GLY A 329 2.18 -7.37 9.75
CA GLY A 329 3.58 -7.79 9.77
C GLY A 329 3.99 -8.46 8.46
N MET A 330 5.21 -8.17 8.00
CA MET A 330 5.84 -8.88 6.88
C MET A 330 7.29 -9.17 7.23
N ASN A 331 7.52 -10.38 7.71
CA ASN A 331 8.79 -10.85 8.22
C ASN A 331 9.35 -11.93 7.30
N TYR A 332 10.54 -11.71 6.76
CA TYR A 332 11.24 -12.67 5.92
C TYR A 332 12.14 -13.56 6.77
N VAL A 333 11.78 -14.83 6.92
CA VAL A 333 12.48 -15.83 7.76
C VAL A 333 13.14 -16.90 6.91
N GLY A 334 14.10 -17.63 7.50
CA GLY A 334 14.83 -18.70 6.81
C GLY A 334 15.65 -18.21 5.62
N ALA A 335 16.48 -17.17 5.83
CA ALA A 335 17.27 -16.50 4.79
C ALA A 335 16.42 -15.95 3.63
N GLY A 336 15.23 -15.43 3.92
CA GLY A 336 14.35 -14.80 2.94
C GLY A 336 13.44 -15.75 2.16
N ARG A 337 13.43 -17.05 2.48
CA ARG A 337 12.64 -18.06 1.75
C ARG A 337 11.16 -18.06 2.10
N ARG A 338 10.79 -17.63 3.31
CA ARG A 338 9.40 -17.62 3.78
C ARG A 338 9.04 -16.24 4.29
N CYS A 339 7.89 -15.72 3.86
CA CYS A 339 7.29 -14.51 4.40
C CYS A 339 6.20 -14.91 5.40
N VAL A 340 6.31 -14.44 6.64
CA VAL A 340 5.33 -14.67 7.71
C VAL A 340 4.93 -13.35 8.32
N GLY A 341 3.75 -13.31 8.95
CA GLY A 341 3.30 -12.14 9.66
C GLY A 341 3.75 -12.11 11.11
N ASP A 342 3.19 -11.17 11.87
CA ASP A 342 3.40 -11.06 13.32
C ASP A 342 2.53 -12.04 14.11
N VAL A 343 1.55 -12.68 13.46
CA VAL A 343 0.59 -13.60 14.04
C VAL A 343 0.94 -15.04 13.68
N ALA A 344 0.91 -15.94 14.66
CA ALA A 344 1.04 -17.38 14.45
C ALA A 344 -0.24 -17.91 13.77
N PHE A 345 -0.31 -17.77 12.44
CA PHE A 345 -1.52 -17.94 11.64
C PHE A 345 -2.27 -19.25 11.91
N ASP A 346 -1.57 -20.39 11.85
CA ASP A 346 -2.21 -21.70 12.02
C ASP A 346 -2.81 -21.86 13.43
N ASP A 347 -2.22 -21.26 14.45
CA ASP A 347 -2.71 -21.29 15.81
C ASP A 347 -3.92 -20.38 16.01
N VAL A 348 -3.78 -19.11 15.60
CA VAL A 348 -4.82 -18.10 15.73
C VAL A 348 -6.04 -18.41 14.87
N SER A 349 -5.87 -19.09 13.72
CA SER A 349 -6.98 -19.49 12.83
C SER A 349 -8.02 -20.41 13.52
N ARG A 350 -7.65 -21.05 14.62
CA ARG A 350 -8.54 -21.92 15.41
C ARG A 350 -9.45 -21.17 16.38
N VAL A 351 -9.10 -19.92 16.70
CA VAL A 351 -9.77 -19.11 17.73
C VAL A 351 -10.41 -17.87 17.14
N ALA A 352 -9.75 -17.21 16.20
CA ALA A 352 -10.26 -16.00 15.56
C ALA A 352 -11.53 -16.27 14.75
N GLY A 353 -12.43 -15.28 14.69
CA GLY A 353 -13.57 -15.28 13.78
C GLY A 353 -13.15 -14.88 12.37
N TYR A 354 -12.21 -13.92 12.27
CA TYR A 354 -11.64 -13.43 11.01
C TYR A 354 -10.12 -13.31 11.15
N LEU A 355 -9.36 -13.67 10.11
CA LEU A 355 -7.90 -13.60 10.13
C LEU A 355 -7.35 -13.22 8.75
N SER A 356 -6.55 -12.15 8.66
CA SER A 356 -5.85 -11.83 7.41
C SER A 356 -4.59 -12.67 7.25
N PRO A 357 -4.33 -13.28 6.09
CA PRO A 357 -3.13 -14.08 5.86
C PRO A 357 -1.91 -13.21 5.55
N VAL A 358 -0.72 -13.73 5.83
CA VAL A 358 0.55 -13.18 5.35
C VAL A 358 1.33 -14.28 4.64
N PRO A 359 1.70 -14.09 3.36
CA PRO A 359 1.29 -13.00 2.46
C PRO A 359 -0.19 -13.09 2.02
N GLY A 360 -0.68 -12.05 1.36
CA GLY A 360 -2.00 -12.06 0.69
C GLY A 360 -3.14 -11.35 1.45
N GLY A 361 -2.89 -10.83 2.64
CA GLY A 361 -3.83 -10.02 3.42
C GLY A 361 -3.65 -8.52 3.17
N ILE A 362 -3.03 -7.82 4.12
CA ILE A 362 -2.95 -6.34 4.12
C ILE A 362 -2.15 -5.78 2.93
N GLY A 363 -1.05 -6.44 2.55
CA GLY A 363 -0.11 -5.94 1.53
C GLY A 363 -0.76 -5.60 0.17
N PRO A 364 -1.48 -6.52 -0.48
CA PRO A 364 -2.19 -6.23 -1.73
C PRO A 364 -3.20 -5.08 -1.61
N VAL A 365 -3.96 -5.02 -0.51
CA VAL A 365 -4.96 -3.96 -0.28
C VAL A 365 -4.28 -2.61 -0.08
N CYS A 366 -3.14 -2.57 0.61
CA CYS A 366 -2.33 -1.36 0.79
C CYS A 366 -1.93 -0.73 -0.56
N VAL A 367 -1.57 -1.54 -1.57
CA VAL A 367 -1.31 -1.02 -2.93
C VAL A 367 -2.57 -0.44 -3.57
N ALA A 368 -3.73 -1.04 -3.35
CA ALA A 368 -4.98 -0.50 -3.86
C ALA A 368 -5.35 0.84 -3.19
N GLU A 369 -5.09 0.98 -1.89
CA GLU A 369 -5.30 2.24 -1.15
C GLU A 369 -4.35 3.36 -1.60
N LEU A 370 -3.10 3.04 -1.94
CA LEU A 370 -2.18 4.00 -2.58
C LEU A 370 -2.77 4.58 -3.87
N LEU A 371 -3.37 3.72 -4.70
CA LEU A 371 -4.01 4.13 -5.95
C LEU A 371 -5.29 4.93 -5.69
N ARG A 372 -6.02 4.63 -4.61
CA ARG A 372 -7.18 5.43 -4.17
C ARG A 372 -6.76 6.85 -3.80
N ASN A 373 -5.69 7.00 -3.03
CA ASN A 373 -5.13 8.31 -2.67
C ASN A 373 -4.66 9.07 -3.92
N THR A 374 -4.02 8.37 -4.87
CA THR A 374 -3.61 8.97 -6.16
C THR A 374 -4.80 9.49 -6.96
N LEU A 375 -5.89 8.72 -7.04
CA LEU A 375 -7.12 9.16 -7.69
C LEU A 375 -7.75 10.36 -6.96
N ARG A 376 -7.79 10.34 -5.62
CA ARG A 376 -8.30 11.47 -4.81
C ARG A 376 -7.58 12.77 -5.16
N ASN A 377 -6.25 12.73 -5.23
CA ASN A 377 -5.44 13.88 -5.58
C ASN A 377 -5.72 14.37 -7.02
N ALA A 378 -5.83 13.44 -7.98
CA ALA A 378 -6.16 13.80 -9.37
C ALA A 378 -7.53 14.48 -9.52
N LEU A 379 -8.54 13.99 -8.79
CA LEU A 379 -9.86 14.62 -8.76
C LEU A 379 -9.80 16.02 -8.15
N ALA A 380 -9.06 16.20 -7.05
CA ALA A 380 -8.89 17.50 -6.41
C ALA A 380 -8.18 18.52 -7.33
N THR A 381 -7.16 18.10 -8.08
CA THR A 381 -6.50 18.95 -9.09
C THR A 381 -7.47 19.39 -10.18
N LYS A 382 -8.25 18.46 -10.74
CA LYS A 382 -9.25 18.77 -11.79
C LYS A 382 -10.31 19.76 -11.32
N SER A 383 -10.84 19.60 -10.11
CA SER A 383 -11.86 20.52 -9.57
C SER A 383 -11.34 21.96 -9.47
N ARG A 384 -10.08 22.15 -9.07
CA ARG A 384 -9.45 23.47 -8.97
C ARG A 384 -9.24 24.14 -10.32
N GLU A 385 -8.90 23.38 -11.35
CA GLU A 385 -8.81 23.90 -12.72
C GLU A 385 -10.18 24.34 -13.26
N GLY A 386 -11.24 23.61 -12.89
CA GLY A 386 -12.63 23.97 -13.22
C GLY A 386 -13.05 25.30 -12.59
N ASP A 387 -12.77 25.51 -11.31
CA ASP A 387 -13.09 26.75 -10.58
C ASP A 387 -12.29 27.98 -11.04
N ARG A 388 -11.10 27.77 -11.62
CA ARG A 388 -10.26 28.84 -12.17
C ARG A 388 -10.70 29.35 -13.55
N ARG A 389 -11.64 28.69 -14.23
CA ARG A 389 -12.19 29.22 -15.49
C ARG A 389 -13.06 30.45 -15.18
N PRO A 390 -12.87 31.59 -15.86
CA PRO A 390 -13.68 32.78 -15.59
C PRO A 390 -15.15 32.46 -15.81
N ARG A 391 -15.98 32.62 -14.77
CA ARG A 391 -17.43 32.62 -14.93
C ARG A 391 -17.74 33.72 -15.94
N LEU A 392 -18.19 33.34 -17.14
CA LEU A 392 -18.65 34.28 -18.15
C LEU A 392 -19.63 35.23 -17.45
N ARG A 393 -19.27 36.51 -17.35
CA ARG A 393 -20.18 37.52 -16.82
C ARG A 393 -21.47 37.44 -17.64
N PRO A 394 -22.66 37.51 -17.00
CA PRO A 394 -23.89 37.66 -17.77
C PRO A 394 -23.72 38.86 -18.68
N ALA A 395 -24.05 38.70 -19.96
CA ALA A 395 -24.07 39.83 -20.89
C ALA A 395 -24.90 40.94 -20.26
N ALA A 396 -24.28 42.12 -20.09
CA ALA A 396 -25.00 43.29 -19.62
C ALA A 396 -26.12 43.58 -20.64
N GLY A 397 -27.36 43.41 -20.20
CA GLY A 397 -28.56 43.80 -20.92
C GLY A 397 -28.88 45.27 -20.71
#